data_AF-A0A7Y1VZR8-F1
#
_entry.id   AF-A0A7Y1VZR8-F1
#
_cell.length_a   1.000
_cell.length_b   1.000
_cell.length_c   1.000
_cell.angle_alpha   90.00
_cell.angle_beta   90.00
_cell.angle_gamma   90.00
#
_symmetry.space_group_name_H-M   'P 1'
#
loop_
_entity.id
_entity.type
_entity.pdbx_description
1 polymer ?
#
loop_
_entity_poly.entity_id
_entity_poly.type
_entity_poly.pdbx_seq_one_letter_code
_entity_poly.pdbx_strand_id
1 'polypeptide(L)'
;MKTLALMMVSLFACAGAWGNSNFVGNPDLPYPPACAGMSGPEPVALGGPTEVNLYDGYSKREIPFYVEGFRQACSEHGRSLVWLRITAAPAYRYRFFSVAVPMVWARPVGYEYDLLMRLATGPNGWGSGSDENFQLVRLESWPGELPVAEQGTWTFLLDSPYAWNVYEFEGLTASQYNDAFTLTLRDLGRYINLGTVHIPATASVLQPAEGLPISGRLSGTWVIDGVADQGFVLSVSNALGAGAAADNARDAQRLRVFLTQYTYDQEGKLLWLTGSTTIAQGAKSATMSIEYVQGGAFMESLPARRQVVGTVRIVANDCNDLTLEYDYAGLGLGAGTERLQRVFSLETAGHECRDYEARVEVNR
;
A
#
# COMPACT_ATOMS: atom_id res chain seq x y z
N MET A 1 -5.00 37.91 -30.56
CA MET A 1 -5.91 37.80 -29.39
C MET A 1 -7.03 36.84 -29.78
N LYS A 2 -7.39 35.86 -28.92
CA LYS A 2 -7.96 34.53 -29.24
C LYS A 2 -6.81 33.60 -29.65
N THR A 3 -6.30 32.68 -28.83
CA THR A 3 -6.98 31.56 -28.15
C THR A 3 -6.09 31.15 -26.96
N LEU A 4 -6.40 31.58 -25.72
CA LEU A 4 -5.52 31.34 -24.56
C LEU A 4 -6.28 30.85 -23.31
N ALA A 5 -7.44 30.21 -23.50
CA ALA A 5 -8.35 29.88 -22.40
C ALA A 5 -8.58 28.37 -22.18
N LEU A 6 -7.84 27.46 -22.83
CA LEU A 6 -8.18 26.03 -22.82
C LEU A 6 -7.12 25.06 -22.27
N MET A 7 -6.01 25.55 -21.69
CA MET A 7 -4.89 24.65 -21.31
C MET A 7 -4.39 24.80 -19.88
N MET A 8 -5.16 25.42 -18.99
CA MET A 8 -4.91 25.42 -17.54
C MET A 8 -5.65 24.28 -16.80
N VAL A 9 -6.52 23.54 -17.50
CA VAL A 9 -7.24 22.39 -16.93
C VAL A 9 -6.42 21.09 -17.10
N SER A 10 -5.40 21.07 -17.96
CA SER A 10 -4.63 19.85 -18.30
C SER A 10 -3.57 19.43 -17.28
N LEU A 11 -3.11 20.33 -16.40
CA LEU A 11 -2.19 19.97 -15.30
C LEU A 11 -2.93 19.31 -14.11
N PHE A 12 -4.27 19.42 -14.08
CA PHE A 12 -5.14 18.62 -13.21
C PHE A 12 -5.83 17.47 -13.96
N ALA A 13 -5.62 17.35 -15.28
CA ALA A 13 -6.25 16.35 -16.14
C ALA A 13 -5.22 15.49 -16.90
N CYS A 14 -4.07 15.20 -16.28
CA CYS A 14 -3.53 13.86 -16.47
C CYS A 14 -4.59 12.91 -15.90
N ALA A 15 -5.51 12.47 -16.77
CA ALA A 15 -6.23 11.23 -16.55
C ALA A 15 -5.16 10.24 -16.09
N GLY A 16 -5.27 9.77 -14.85
CA GLY A 16 -4.39 8.74 -14.33
C GLY A 16 -4.36 7.66 -15.38
N ALA A 17 -3.25 7.58 -16.14
CA ALA A 17 -2.99 6.42 -16.95
C ALA A 17 -3.21 5.24 -16.01
N TRP A 18 -3.91 4.21 -16.49
CA TRP A 18 -4.37 3.05 -15.74
C TRP A 18 -3.22 2.21 -15.13
N GLY A 19 -2.14 2.82 -14.68
CA GLY A 19 -1.48 2.36 -13.48
C GLY A 19 -2.53 2.34 -12.40
N ASN A 20 -3.00 1.12 -12.09
CA ASN A 20 -3.68 0.75 -10.87
C ASN A 20 -3.01 1.49 -9.70
N SER A 21 -3.53 2.68 -9.40
CA SER A 21 -3.02 3.61 -8.39
C SER A 21 -3.61 3.13 -7.08
N ASN A 22 -3.22 1.90 -6.72
CA ASN A 22 -3.91 1.04 -5.78
C ASN A 22 -3.76 1.46 -4.31
N PHE A 23 -3.27 2.67 -4.03
CA PHE A 23 -2.83 3.06 -2.69
C PHE A 23 -3.21 4.49 -2.30
N VAL A 24 -3.92 5.21 -3.17
CA VAL A 24 -4.22 6.63 -2.99
C VAL A 24 -5.67 6.78 -2.50
N GLY A 25 -5.87 6.80 -1.18
CA GLY A 25 -6.94 7.62 -0.60
C GLY A 25 -8.11 6.96 0.12
N ASN A 26 -8.06 5.70 0.59
CA ASN A 26 -9.05 5.28 1.59
C ASN A 26 -8.50 5.61 2.99
N PRO A 27 -8.96 6.72 3.62
CA PRO A 27 -8.52 7.10 4.96
C PRO A 27 -9.09 6.16 6.04
N ASP A 28 -9.86 5.14 5.69
CA ASP A 28 -10.47 4.23 6.66
C ASP A 28 -9.82 2.84 6.63
N LEU A 29 -8.71 2.69 5.91
CA LEU A 29 -7.96 1.43 5.92
C LEU A 29 -7.36 1.17 7.31
N PRO A 30 -7.60 -0.02 7.90
CA PRO A 30 -7.10 -0.35 9.23
C PRO A 30 -5.61 -0.72 9.20
N TYR A 31 -5.00 -0.72 8.01
CA TYR A 31 -3.59 -1.00 7.78
C TYR A 31 -2.98 0.06 6.84
N PRO A 32 -1.67 0.33 6.95
CA PRO A 32 -0.99 1.23 6.03
C PRO A 32 -1.02 0.71 4.58
N PRO A 33 -1.35 1.54 3.57
CA PRO A 33 -1.36 1.13 2.17
C PRO A 33 -0.02 0.54 1.69
N ALA A 34 1.10 1.05 2.23
CA ALA A 34 2.44 0.58 1.90
C ALA A 34 2.71 -0.88 2.33
N CYS A 35 1.90 -1.44 3.23
CA CYS A 35 2.06 -2.82 3.70
C CYS A 35 1.65 -3.85 2.66
N ALA A 36 0.68 -3.53 1.80
CA ALA A 36 -0.10 -4.54 1.09
C ALA A 36 0.55 -5.08 -0.20
N GLY A 37 1.85 -4.85 -0.38
CA GLY A 37 2.66 -5.66 -1.28
C GLY A 37 2.96 -7.01 -0.62
N MET A 38 2.69 -8.12 -1.31
CA MET A 38 3.02 -9.48 -0.83
C MET A 38 4.54 -9.76 -0.70
N SER A 39 5.40 -8.77 -0.98
CA SER A 39 6.86 -8.85 -0.86
C SER A 39 7.38 -8.72 0.58
N GLY A 40 6.48 -8.59 1.56
CA GLY A 40 6.83 -8.59 2.98
C GLY A 40 7.39 -9.94 3.48
N PRO A 41 7.84 -10.00 4.75
CA PRO A 41 8.23 -11.25 5.39
C PRO A 41 7.11 -12.29 5.30
N GLU A 42 7.48 -13.57 5.42
CA GLU A 42 6.54 -14.68 5.31
C GLU A 42 5.39 -14.52 6.33
N PRO A 43 4.11 -14.64 5.90
CA PRO A 43 2.99 -14.57 6.81
C PRO A 43 3.06 -15.65 7.90
N VAL A 44 2.83 -15.27 9.15
CA VAL A 44 2.79 -16.17 10.30
C VAL A 44 1.36 -16.69 10.47
N ALA A 45 1.18 -18.01 10.44
CA ALA A 45 -0.11 -18.64 10.71
C ALA A 45 -0.56 -18.39 12.16
N LEU A 46 -1.85 -18.09 12.36
CA LEU A 46 -2.41 -17.68 13.64
C LEU A 46 -3.03 -18.83 14.44
N GLY A 47 -2.90 -20.06 13.96
CA GLY A 47 -3.50 -21.25 14.54
C GLY A 47 -3.77 -22.32 13.50
N GLY A 48 -4.52 -23.35 13.88
CA GLY A 48 -4.99 -24.37 12.96
C GLY A 48 -6.16 -23.88 12.09
N PRO A 49 -6.41 -24.52 10.94
CA PRO A 49 -7.55 -24.19 10.10
C PRO A 49 -8.88 -24.47 10.84
N THR A 50 -9.86 -23.60 10.65
CA THR A 50 -11.24 -23.79 11.11
C THR A 50 -12.06 -24.38 9.98
N GLU A 51 -12.68 -25.54 10.20
CA GLU A 51 -13.60 -26.12 9.22
C GLU A 51 -14.93 -25.36 9.20
N VAL A 52 -15.39 -24.98 8.01
CA VAL A 52 -16.68 -24.32 7.77
C VAL A 52 -17.41 -25.01 6.64
N ASN A 53 -18.73 -25.09 6.73
CA ASN A 53 -19.58 -25.71 5.72
C ASN A 53 -20.28 -24.63 4.89
N LEU A 54 -19.91 -24.49 3.62
CA LEU A 54 -20.49 -23.50 2.71
C LEU A 54 -21.52 -24.16 1.80
N TYR A 55 -22.65 -23.49 1.59
CA TYR A 55 -23.70 -23.99 0.72
C TYR A 55 -23.33 -23.79 -0.75
N ASP A 56 -23.24 -24.89 -1.50
CA ASP A 56 -23.02 -24.86 -2.95
C ASP A 56 -24.34 -24.70 -3.70
N GLY A 57 -24.43 -23.61 -4.45
CA GLY A 57 -25.60 -23.27 -5.25
C GLY A 57 -25.90 -24.28 -6.35
N TYR A 58 -24.89 -25.02 -6.84
CA TYR A 58 -25.05 -26.01 -7.91
C TYR A 58 -25.48 -27.37 -7.39
N SER A 59 -24.71 -27.99 -6.49
CA SER A 59 -25.02 -29.32 -5.96
C SER A 59 -26.13 -29.32 -4.91
N LYS A 60 -26.53 -28.14 -4.41
CA LYS A 60 -27.51 -27.96 -3.31
C LYS A 60 -27.09 -28.67 -2.03
N ARG A 61 -25.77 -28.79 -1.80
CA ARG A 61 -25.18 -29.45 -0.63
C ARG A 61 -24.21 -28.50 0.08
N GLU A 62 -23.93 -28.83 1.33
CA GLU A 62 -22.84 -28.19 2.05
C GLU A 62 -21.51 -28.85 1.65
N ILE A 63 -20.51 -28.00 1.39
CA ILE A 63 -19.15 -28.41 1.08
C ILE A 63 -18.24 -27.94 2.22
N PRO A 64 -17.39 -28.81 2.78
CA PRO A 64 -16.43 -28.42 3.80
C PRO A 64 -15.27 -27.61 3.20
N PHE A 65 -14.95 -26.50 3.86
CA PHE A 65 -13.80 -25.64 3.62
C PHE A 65 -13.01 -25.46 4.90
N TYR A 66 -11.73 -25.15 4.76
CA TYR A 66 -10.81 -24.85 5.84
C TYR A 66 -10.41 -23.37 5.76
N VAL A 67 -10.65 -22.62 6.81
CA VAL A 67 -10.28 -21.20 6.91
C VAL A 67 -9.10 -21.05 7.86
N GLU A 68 -8.01 -20.50 7.35
CA GLU A 68 -6.78 -20.27 8.10
C GLU A 68 -6.44 -18.77 8.11
N GLY A 69 -6.15 -18.22 9.28
CA GLY A 69 -5.73 -16.84 9.43
C GLY A 69 -4.21 -16.70 9.47
N PHE A 70 -3.69 -15.63 8.87
CA PHE A 70 -2.27 -15.28 8.91
C PHE A 70 -2.11 -13.82 9.30
N ARG A 71 -1.03 -13.49 10.00
CA ARG A 71 -0.54 -12.10 10.08
C ARG A 71 0.75 -11.97 9.30
N GLN A 72 0.83 -10.92 8.50
CA GLN A 72 2.05 -10.54 7.82
C GLN A 72 2.54 -9.22 8.40
N ALA A 73 3.80 -9.18 8.84
CA ALA A 73 4.36 -7.92 9.33
C ALA A 73 4.39 -6.91 8.20
N CYS A 74 3.96 -5.70 8.54
CA CYS A 74 4.25 -4.56 7.71
C CYS A 74 5.68 -4.12 7.96
N SER A 75 6.19 -3.39 7.00
CA SER A 75 7.41 -2.62 7.12
C SER A 75 7.29 -1.43 8.09
N GLU A 76 6.07 -1.01 8.42
CA GLU A 76 5.79 -0.04 9.49
C GLU A 76 5.77 -0.72 10.87
N HIS A 77 6.40 -0.08 11.84
CA HIS A 77 6.52 -0.60 13.20
C HIS A 77 5.15 -0.85 13.85
N GLY A 78 4.96 -2.04 14.41
CA GLY A 78 3.72 -2.40 15.11
C GLY A 78 2.49 -2.60 14.21
N ARG A 79 2.64 -2.48 12.89
CA ARG A 79 1.55 -2.67 11.92
C ARG A 79 1.66 -4.04 11.23
N SER A 80 0.52 -4.61 10.86
CA SER A 80 0.44 -5.87 10.12
C SER A 80 -0.73 -5.88 9.16
N LEU A 81 -0.74 -6.89 8.29
CA LEU A 81 -1.90 -7.30 7.50
C LEU A 81 -2.45 -8.60 8.08
N VAL A 82 -3.76 -8.75 8.06
CA VAL A 82 -4.44 -10.00 8.38
C VAL A 82 -4.96 -10.62 7.09
N TRP A 83 -4.49 -11.83 6.78
CA TRP A 83 -4.92 -12.60 5.62
C TRP A 83 -5.77 -13.78 6.06
N LEU A 84 -6.81 -14.11 5.28
CA LEU A 84 -7.58 -15.33 5.43
C LEU A 84 -7.39 -16.20 4.18
N ARG A 85 -6.92 -17.42 4.37
CA ARG A 85 -6.87 -18.45 3.33
C ARG A 85 -8.06 -19.38 3.49
N ILE A 86 -8.84 -19.54 2.44
CA ILE A 86 -9.99 -20.43 2.38
C ILE A 86 -9.62 -21.57 1.42
N THR A 87 -9.66 -22.81 1.91
CA THR A 87 -9.23 -23.99 1.17
C THR A 87 -10.35 -25.01 1.13
N ALA A 88 -10.80 -25.40 -0.06
CA ALA A 88 -11.76 -26.49 -0.21
C ALA A 88 -11.17 -27.81 0.31
N ALA A 89 -12.01 -28.63 0.94
CA ALA A 89 -11.57 -29.94 1.41
C ALA A 89 -11.00 -30.78 0.25
N PRO A 90 -10.01 -31.66 0.51
CA PRO A 90 -9.30 -32.40 -0.55
C PRO A 90 -10.21 -33.12 -1.55
N ALA A 91 -11.34 -33.66 -1.10
CA ALA A 91 -12.32 -34.35 -1.95
C ALA A 91 -13.03 -33.45 -2.98
N TYR A 92 -12.94 -32.13 -2.82
CA TYR A 92 -13.66 -31.12 -3.60
C TYR A 92 -12.75 -30.21 -4.44
N ARG A 93 -11.42 -30.24 -4.27
CA ARG A 93 -10.48 -29.34 -4.99
C ARG A 93 -10.57 -29.40 -6.51
N TYR A 94 -11.05 -30.53 -7.06
CA TYR A 94 -11.18 -30.78 -8.49
C TYR A 94 -12.62 -30.86 -8.98
N ARG A 95 -13.58 -30.42 -8.16
CA ARG A 95 -15.01 -30.44 -8.50
C ARG A 95 -15.46 -29.05 -8.87
N PHE A 96 -16.46 -28.98 -9.74
CA PHE A 96 -17.18 -27.74 -9.96
C PHE A 96 -18.09 -27.47 -8.76
N PHE A 97 -17.98 -26.29 -8.18
CA PHE A 97 -18.89 -25.77 -7.16
C PHE A 97 -18.98 -24.25 -7.29
N SER A 98 -20.01 -23.67 -6.70
CA SER A 98 -20.17 -22.23 -6.57
C SER A 98 -20.71 -21.92 -5.19
N VAL A 99 -19.80 -21.48 -4.34
CA VAL A 99 -20.08 -21.08 -2.97
C VAL A 99 -19.83 -19.59 -2.81
N ALA A 100 -20.67 -18.94 -2.03
CA ALA A 100 -20.45 -17.56 -1.62
C ALA A 100 -19.28 -17.49 -0.63
N VAL A 101 -18.36 -16.53 -0.82
CA VAL A 101 -17.40 -16.17 0.24
C VAL A 101 -18.17 -15.74 1.50
N PRO A 102 -17.80 -16.24 2.70
CA PRO A 102 -18.44 -15.83 3.95
C PRO A 102 -18.36 -14.33 4.20
N MET A 103 -19.41 -13.78 4.82
CA MET A 103 -19.29 -12.48 5.48
C MET A 103 -18.40 -12.62 6.71
N VAL A 104 -17.56 -11.62 6.94
CA VAL A 104 -16.64 -11.61 8.07
C VAL A 104 -16.96 -10.43 8.96
N TRP A 105 -17.08 -10.71 10.25
CA TRP A 105 -17.39 -9.75 11.29
C TRP A 105 -16.29 -9.79 12.33
N ALA A 106 -15.68 -8.66 12.68
CA ALA A 106 -14.65 -8.57 13.70
C ALA A 106 -15.24 -8.09 15.02
N ARG A 107 -14.89 -8.76 16.12
CA ARG A 107 -15.17 -8.32 17.48
C ARG A 107 -13.86 -7.96 18.19
N PRO A 108 -13.53 -6.66 18.32
CA PRO A 108 -12.41 -6.22 19.14
C PRO A 108 -12.56 -6.66 20.59
N VAL A 109 -11.43 -6.82 21.30
CA VAL A 109 -11.46 -7.05 22.75
C VAL A 109 -12.14 -5.85 23.44
N GLY A 110 -13.12 -6.15 24.32
CA GLY A 110 -13.85 -5.13 25.07
C GLY A 110 -15.05 -4.50 24.36
N TYR A 111 -15.34 -4.89 23.11
CA TYR A 111 -16.52 -4.42 22.37
C TYR A 111 -17.68 -5.40 22.48
N GLU A 112 -18.90 -4.88 22.64
CA GLU A 112 -20.12 -5.69 22.74
C GLU A 112 -20.74 -6.04 21.38
N TYR A 113 -20.30 -5.37 20.31
CA TYR A 113 -20.85 -5.53 18.97
C TYR A 113 -19.77 -5.96 17.96
N ASP A 114 -20.26 -6.52 16.86
CA ASP A 114 -19.43 -6.95 15.74
C ASP A 114 -19.33 -5.81 14.70
N LEU A 115 -18.12 -5.60 14.18
CA LEU A 115 -17.82 -4.68 13.09
C LEU A 115 -17.75 -5.45 11.78
N LEU A 116 -18.45 -4.98 10.75
CA LEU A 116 -18.41 -5.63 9.44
C LEU A 116 -17.04 -5.44 8.79
N MET A 117 -16.44 -6.53 8.32
CA MET A 117 -15.18 -6.51 7.59
C MET A 117 -15.37 -7.00 6.16
N ARG A 118 -14.49 -6.59 5.28
CA ARG A 118 -14.43 -7.04 3.89
C ARG A 118 -13.29 -8.03 3.69
N LEU A 119 -13.53 -9.04 2.85
CA LEU A 119 -12.47 -9.86 2.27
C LEU A 119 -12.14 -9.35 0.87
N ALA A 120 -10.89 -8.95 0.66
CA ALA A 120 -10.42 -8.40 -0.60
C ALA A 120 -9.32 -9.31 -1.20
N THR A 121 -9.32 -9.52 -2.51
CA THR A 121 -8.28 -10.33 -3.21
C THR A 121 -6.95 -9.58 -3.36
N GLY A 122 -6.92 -8.31 -2.96
CA GLY A 122 -5.74 -7.47 -2.83
C GLY A 122 -6.11 -6.22 -2.01
N PRO A 123 -5.14 -5.40 -1.62
CA PRO A 123 -5.44 -4.10 -0.98
C PRO A 123 -6.34 -3.25 -1.86
N ASN A 124 -7.36 -2.65 -1.24
CA ASN A 124 -8.25 -1.75 -1.95
C ASN A 124 -7.54 -0.46 -2.36
N GLY A 125 -7.14 -0.45 -3.63
CA GLY A 125 -7.11 0.74 -4.47
C GLY A 125 -8.53 1.15 -4.85
N TRP A 126 -8.77 2.44 -4.98
CA TRP A 126 -10.05 2.99 -5.42
C TRP A 126 -10.56 2.31 -6.70
N GLY A 127 -11.70 1.61 -6.60
CA GLY A 127 -12.64 1.48 -7.73
C GLY A 127 -12.32 0.51 -8.88
N SER A 128 -11.67 -0.64 -8.67
CA SER A 128 -11.70 -1.71 -9.71
C SER A 128 -12.68 -2.84 -9.42
N GLY A 129 -13.23 -2.91 -8.20
CA GLY A 129 -14.44 -3.67 -7.95
C GLY A 129 -15.62 -2.74 -8.18
N SER A 130 -16.26 -2.87 -9.35
CA SER A 130 -17.61 -2.37 -9.57
C SER A 130 -18.48 -2.68 -8.34
N ASP A 131 -19.43 -1.80 -8.07
CA ASP A 131 -20.37 -1.76 -6.94
C ASP A 131 -21.15 -3.07 -6.70
N GLU A 132 -20.97 -4.04 -7.58
CA GLU A 132 -21.54 -5.37 -7.54
C GLU A 132 -20.66 -6.39 -6.78
N ASN A 133 -19.45 -6.06 -6.31
CA ASN A 133 -18.60 -7.05 -5.62
C ASN A 133 -18.92 -7.31 -4.13
N PHE A 134 -19.98 -6.70 -3.58
CA PHE A 134 -20.68 -7.30 -2.43
C PHE A 134 -21.50 -8.54 -2.85
N GLN A 135 -21.81 -8.68 -4.14
CA GLN A 135 -22.48 -9.85 -4.68
C GLN A 135 -21.46 -10.94 -4.91
N LEU A 136 -21.33 -11.81 -3.90
CA LEU A 136 -20.92 -13.20 -4.08
C LEU A 136 -19.62 -13.31 -4.90
N VAL A 137 -18.47 -12.97 -4.31
CA VAL A 137 -17.23 -13.60 -4.78
C VAL A 137 -17.49 -15.10 -4.70
N ARG A 138 -17.70 -15.71 -5.86
CA ARG A 138 -17.95 -17.14 -5.96
C ARG A 138 -16.59 -17.80 -5.99
N LEU A 139 -16.37 -18.69 -5.05
CA LEU A 139 -15.26 -19.62 -5.17
C LEU A 139 -15.68 -20.62 -6.24
N GLU A 140 -15.16 -20.45 -7.44
CA GLU A 140 -15.40 -21.34 -8.57
C GLU A 140 -14.11 -22.09 -8.88
N SER A 141 -14.22 -23.41 -9.07
CA SER A 141 -13.14 -24.23 -9.60
C SER A 141 -13.58 -24.85 -10.92
N TRP A 142 -12.88 -24.49 -11.98
CA TRP A 142 -13.00 -25.08 -13.30
C TRP A 142 -11.84 -26.05 -13.54
N PRO A 143 -12.09 -27.34 -13.83
CA PRO A 143 -11.03 -28.28 -14.14
C PRO A 143 -10.30 -27.86 -15.43
N GLY A 144 -9.01 -27.50 -15.33
CA GLY A 144 -8.12 -27.35 -16.48
C GLY A 144 -7.50 -25.97 -16.73
N GLU A 145 -7.88 -24.92 -15.98
CA GLU A 145 -7.41 -23.54 -16.25
C GLU A 145 -6.31 -23.04 -15.29
N LEU A 146 -6.15 -23.65 -14.11
CA LEU A 146 -5.16 -23.24 -13.10
C LEU A 146 -4.14 -24.36 -12.78
N PRO A 147 -2.89 -24.02 -12.42
CA PRO A 147 -1.94 -24.97 -11.86
C PRO A 147 -2.55 -25.75 -10.71
N VAL A 148 -2.34 -27.07 -10.70
CA VAL A 148 -2.95 -28.02 -9.73
C VAL A 148 -2.72 -27.62 -8.27
N ALA A 149 -1.61 -26.94 -7.97
CA ALA A 149 -1.25 -26.50 -6.62
C ALA A 149 -2.15 -25.40 -6.04
N GLU A 150 -2.85 -24.63 -6.90
CA GLU A 150 -3.68 -23.48 -6.49
C GLU A 150 -5.18 -23.78 -6.58
N GLN A 151 -5.57 -24.94 -7.13
CA GLN A 151 -6.97 -25.32 -7.27
C GLN A 151 -7.62 -25.51 -5.90
N GLY A 152 -8.70 -24.78 -5.66
CA GLY A 152 -9.46 -24.87 -4.42
C GLY A 152 -8.88 -24.07 -3.26
N THR A 153 -7.92 -23.16 -3.48
CA THR A 153 -7.36 -22.29 -2.43
C THR A 153 -7.48 -20.83 -2.83
N TRP A 154 -8.03 -20.00 -1.94
CA TRP A 154 -8.19 -18.57 -2.14
C TRP A 154 -7.62 -17.82 -0.95
N THR A 155 -6.89 -16.74 -1.18
CA THR A 155 -6.34 -15.90 -0.12
C THR A 155 -6.93 -14.50 -0.23
N PHE A 156 -7.41 -13.99 0.89
CA PHE A 156 -8.04 -12.68 1.00
C PHE A 156 -7.35 -11.85 2.08
N LEU A 157 -7.21 -10.56 1.83
CA LEU A 157 -6.86 -9.56 2.83
C LEU A 157 -8.13 -9.15 3.60
N LEU A 158 -8.02 -9.06 4.92
CA LEU A 158 -9.07 -8.50 5.77
C LEU A 158 -9.00 -6.97 5.72
N ASP A 159 -10.07 -6.34 5.25
CA ASP A 159 -10.15 -4.90 4.97
C ASP A 159 -11.37 -4.24 5.62
N SER A 160 -11.33 -2.91 5.71
CA SER A 160 -12.45 -2.04 6.08
C SER A 160 -13.68 -2.25 5.18
N PRO A 161 -14.89 -1.98 5.71
CA PRO A 161 -16.10 -1.90 4.90
C PRO A 161 -15.98 -0.79 3.84
N TYR A 162 -16.77 -0.88 2.77
CA TYR A 162 -16.63 -0.01 1.59
C TYR A 162 -16.92 1.46 1.90
N ALA A 163 -16.16 2.37 1.27
CA ALA A 163 -16.19 3.83 1.47
C ALA A 163 -17.59 4.47 1.43
N TRP A 164 -18.52 3.88 0.66
CA TRP A 164 -19.83 4.46 0.40
C TRP A 164 -20.81 4.22 1.56
N ASN A 165 -20.52 3.21 2.38
CA ASN A 165 -21.24 2.90 3.61
C ASN A 165 -20.40 3.22 4.86
N VAL A 166 -19.33 4.01 4.76
CA VAL A 166 -18.54 4.42 5.95
C VAL A 166 -19.39 5.25 6.92
N TYR A 167 -20.45 5.91 6.43
CA TYR A 167 -21.43 6.56 7.30
C TYR A 167 -22.34 5.57 8.05
N GLU A 168 -22.46 4.32 7.58
CA GLU A 168 -23.38 3.31 8.13
C GLU A 168 -22.66 2.21 8.93
N PHE A 169 -21.41 1.90 8.61
CA PHE A 169 -20.63 0.86 9.29
C PHE A 169 -19.27 1.39 9.74
N GLU A 170 -19.03 1.27 11.05
CA GLU A 170 -17.71 1.49 11.63
C GLU A 170 -16.79 0.32 11.26
N GLY A 171 -15.60 0.63 10.75
CA GLY A 171 -14.52 -0.33 10.58
C GLY A 171 -13.64 -0.41 11.83
N LEU A 172 -12.69 -1.35 11.84
CA LEU A 172 -11.63 -1.37 12.85
C LEU A 172 -10.75 -0.13 12.72
N THR A 173 -10.41 0.50 13.85
CA THR A 173 -9.31 1.45 13.88
C THR A 173 -7.99 0.72 13.66
N ALA A 174 -6.93 1.47 13.30
CA ALA A 174 -5.62 0.89 13.10
C ALA A 174 -5.06 0.24 14.39
N SER A 175 -5.36 0.77 15.58
CA SER A 175 -5.02 0.12 16.86
C SER A 175 -5.79 -1.19 17.01
N GLN A 176 -7.12 -1.17 16.88
CA GLN A 176 -7.95 -2.38 17.04
C GLN A 176 -7.57 -3.51 16.08
N TYR A 177 -7.19 -3.18 14.85
CA TYR A 177 -6.74 -4.16 13.85
C TYR A 177 -5.38 -4.79 14.20
N ASN A 178 -4.52 -4.05 14.89
CA ASN A 178 -3.23 -4.56 15.35
C ASN A 178 -3.29 -5.20 16.74
N ASP A 179 -4.38 -5.00 17.48
CA ASP A 179 -4.69 -5.72 18.70
C ASP A 179 -5.31 -7.10 18.43
N ALA A 180 -5.62 -7.83 19.50
CA ALA A 180 -6.31 -9.11 19.39
C ALA A 180 -7.81 -8.87 19.14
N PHE A 181 -8.41 -9.70 18.29
CA PHE A 181 -9.84 -9.70 18.03
C PHE A 181 -10.31 -11.09 17.55
N THR A 182 -11.62 -11.29 17.52
CA THR A 182 -12.22 -12.54 17.00
C THR A 182 -12.99 -12.23 15.74
N LEU A 183 -12.73 -12.99 14.69
CA LEU A 183 -13.54 -13.00 13.48
C LEU A 183 -14.67 -14.00 13.61
N THR A 184 -15.88 -13.58 13.27
CA THR A 184 -17.04 -14.45 13.09
C THR A 184 -17.34 -14.56 11.60
N LEU A 185 -17.37 -15.79 11.10
CA LEU A 185 -17.70 -16.11 9.72
C LEU A 185 -19.20 -16.39 9.62
N ARG A 186 -19.90 -15.75 8.69
CA ARG A 186 -21.34 -15.92 8.49
C ARG A 186 -21.68 -16.24 7.04
N ASP A 187 -22.66 -17.13 6.85
CA ASP A 187 -23.22 -17.44 5.54
C ASP A 187 -24.17 -16.30 5.11
N LEU A 188 -23.90 -15.65 3.97
CA LEU A 188 -24.72 -14.54 3.45
C LEU A 188 -26.16 -14.96 3.14
N GLY A 189 -26.36 -16.18 2.64
CA GLY A 189 -27.69 -16.64 2.23
C GLY A 189 -28.57 -17.07 3.40
N ARG A 190 -27.95 -17.54 4.49
CA ARG A 190 -28.66 -18.16 5.62
C ARG A 190 -28.54 -17.39 6.93
N TYR A 191 -27.64 -16.42 7.02
CA TYR A 191 -27.35 -15.65 8.23
C TYR A 191 -26.98 -16.53 9.44
N ILE A 192 -26.38 -17.70 9.19
CA ILE A 192 -25.90 -18.60 10.25
C ILE A 192 -24.41 -18.38 10.52
N ASN A 193 -24.00 -18.58 11.77
CA ASN A 193 -22.59 -18.59 12.16
C ASN A 193 -21.93 -19.87 11.65
N LEU A 194 -20.89 -19.71 10.84
CA LEU A 194 -20.12 -20.79 10.24
C LEU A 194 -18.95 -21.22 11.12
N GLY A 195 -18.39 -20.29 11.89
CA GLY A 195 -17.24 -20.52 12.75
C GLY A 195 -16.61 -19.22 13.20
N THR A 196 -15.57 -19.33 14.03
CA THR A 196 -14.80 -18.19 14.51
C THR A 196 -13.31 -18.41 14.30
N VAL A 197 -12.59 -17.35 13.93
CA VAL A 197 -11.12 -17.36 13.81
C VAL A 197 -10.58 -16.35 14.80
N HIS A 198 -9.73 -16.78 15.72
CA HIS A 198 -9.06 -15.87 16.65
C HIS A 198 -7.86 -15.22 15.97
N ILE A 199 -7.80 -13.89 16.01
CA ILE A 199 -6.68 -13.11 15.48
C ILE A 199 -5.92 -12.54 16.69
N PRO A 200 -4.72 -13.07 17.03
CA PRO A 200 -3.93 -12.56 18.14
C PRO A 200 -3.39 -11.15 17.83
N ALA A 201 -2.90 -10.42 18.82
CA ALA A 201 -2.31 -9.10 18.61
C ALA A 201 -1.01 -9.19 17.79
N THR A 202 -0.74 -8.20 16.93
CA THR A 202 0.49 -8.12 16.11
C THR A 202 1.75 -8.35 16.95
N ALA A 203 1.86 -7.64 18.07
CA ALA A 203 3.03 -7.71 18.96
C ALA A 203 3.23 -9.08 19.62
N SER A 204 2.22 -9.96 19.62
CA SER A 204 2.32 -11.31 20.19
C SER A 204 2.84 -12.36 19.21
N VAL A 205 2.78 -12.08 17.90
CA VAL A 205 3.14 -13.06 16.85
C VAL A 205 4.24 -12.58 15.91
N LEU A 206 4.41 -11.26 15.77
CA LEU A 206 5.38 -10.66 14.86
C LEU A 206 6.39 -9.84 15.64
N GLN A 207 7.65 -9.94 15.22
CA GLN A 207 8.67 -9.00 15.66
C GLN A 207 8.43 -7.65 14.97
N PRO A 208 8.58 -6.53 15.69
CA PRO A 208 8.46 -5.23 15.07
C PRO A 208 9.45 -5.07 13.92
N ALA A 209 9.00 -4.54 12.78
CA ALA A 209 9.90 -4.21 11.69
C ALA A 209 10.85 -3.07 12.12
N GLU A 210 12.14 -3.25 11.87
CA GLU A 210 13.15 -2.23 12.15
C GLU A 210 13.12 -1.14 11.07
N GLY A 211 12.52 0.02 11.34
CA GLY A 211 12.61 1.19 10.47
C GLY A 211 11.68 1.17 9.25
N LEU A 212 11.37 2.36 8.75
CA LEU A 212 10.40 2.60 7.68
C LEU A 212 11.01 2.32 6.29
N PRO A 213 10.35 1.60 5.37
CA PRO A 213 10.84 1.49 4.01
C PRO A 213 10.49 2.74 3.19
N ILE A 214 11.19 2.93 2.10
CA ILE A 214 10.83 3.93 1.10
C ILE A 214 9.53 3.53 0.42
N SER A 215 8.54 4.42 0.48
CA SER A 215 7.22 4.24 -0.12
C SER A 215 6.63 5.58 -0.57
N GLY A 216 5.47 5.54 -1.25
CA GLY A 216 4.74 6.73 -1.68
C GLY A 216 4.49 7.76 -0.57
N ARG A 217 4.42 7.32 0.69
CA ARG A 217 4.25 8.18 1.88
C ARG A 217 5.37 9.19 2.07
N LEU A 218 6.58 8.87 1.62
CA LEU A 218 7.74 9.76 1.71
C LEU A 218 7.78 10.81 0.60
N SER A 219 6.88 10.74 -0.38
CA SER A 219 6.76 11.77 -1.40
C SER A 219 6.36 13.11 -0.77
N GLY A 220 6.98 14.20 -1.19
CA GLY A 220 6.68 15.54 -0.67
C GLY A 220 7.89 16.46 -0.70
N THR A 221 7.75 17.59 -0.01
CA THR A 221 8.80 18.60 0.14
C THR A 221 9.52 18.42 1.47
N TRP A 222 10.85 18.40 1.39
CA TRP A 222 11.76 18.18 2.50
C TRP A 222 12.79 19.29 2.53
N VAL A 223 13.16 19.75 3.72
CA VAL A 223 14.21 20.75 3.95
C VAL A 223 15.34 20.13 4.76
N ILE A 224 16.54 20.65 4.57
CA ILE A 224 17.69 20.30 5.39
C ILE A 224 17.51 20.94 6.78
N ASP A 225 17.67 20.16 7.83
CA ASP A 225 17.55 20.64 9.21
C ASP A 225 18.54 21.79 9.47
N GLY A 226 18.03 22.92 9.96
CA GLY A 226 18.82 24.14 10.16
C GLY A 226 19.10 24.98 8.91
N VAL A 227 18.66 24.58 7.71
CA VAL A 227 18.89 25.31 6.44
C VAL A 227 17.59 25.44 5.64
N ALA A 228 16.71 26.36 6.06
CA ALA A 228 15.33 26.45 5.57
C ALA A 228 15.19 26.85 4.09
N ASP A 229 16.23 27.40 3.46
CA ASP A 229 16.26 27.78 2.05
C ASP A 229 16.82 26.68 1.12
N GLN A 230 17.14 25.51 1.67
CA GLN A 230 17.63 24.36 0.93
C GLN A 230 16.78 23.11 1.21
N GLY A 231 16.56 22.32 0.17
CA GLY A 231 15.70 21.16 0.28
C GLY A 231 15.49 20.45 -1.03
N PHE A 232 14.59 19.47 -1.03
CA PHE A 232 14.26 18.70 -2.19
C PHE A 232 12.78 18.33 -2.23
N VAL A 233 12.31 18.04 -3.44
CA VAL A 233 11.04 17.36 -3.67
C VAL A 233 11.35 15.91 -3.98
N LEU A 234 10.74 15.01 -3.20
CA LEU A 234 10.82 13.57 -3.36
C LEU A 234 9.52 13.05 -3.95
N SER A 235 9.63 12.15 -4.91
CA SER A 235 8.50 11.39 -5.45
C SER A 235 8.87 9.91 -5.44
N VAL A 236 8.03 9.11 -4.81
CA VAL A 236 8.12 7.65 -4.80
C VAL A 236 6.85 7.10 -5.41
N SER A 237 6.97 6.42 -6.54
CA SER A 237 5.83 5.85 -7.25
C SER A 237 6.11 4.41 -7.63
N ASN A 238 5.06 3.64 -7.96
CA ASN A 238 5.27 2.39 -8.67
C ASN A 238 5.93 2.69 -10.03
N ALA A 239 6.87 1.85 -10.45
CA ALA A 239 7.41 1.97 -11.79
C ALA A 239 6.28 1.70 -12.79
N LEU A 240 5.93 2.70 -13.61
CA LEU A 240 5.07 2.46 -14.76
C LEU A 240 5.89 1.62 -15.74
N GLY A 241 5.57 0.33 -15.84
CA GLY A 241 6.18 -0.53 -16.84
C GLY A 241 5.99 0.11 -18.21
N ALA A 242 7.09 0.40 -18.92
CA ALA A 242 7.03 0.96 -20.27
C ALA A 242 6.34 -0.07 -21.19
N GLY A 243 5.02 0.06 -21.37
CA GLY A 243 4.23 -0.83 -22.22
C GLY A 243 4.15 -2.30 -21.74
N ALA A 244 4.33 -2.58 -20.45
CA ALA A 244 4.34 -3.94 -19.94
C ALA A 244 2.94 -4.58 -20.04
N ALA A 245 2.77 -5.46 -21.02
CA ALA A 245 1.87 -6.60 -20.90
C ALA A 245 2.07 -7.24 -19.50
N ALA A 246 0.99 -7.69 -18.89
CA ALA A 246 0.90 -8.13 -17.49
C ALA A 246 1.84 -9.28 -17.06
N ASP A 247 2.75 -9.73 -17.92
CA ASP A 247 3.50 -10.97 -17.77
C ASP A 247 4.74 -10.87 -16.89
N ASN A 248 5.23 -9.66 -16.57
CA ASN A 248 6.37 -9.47 -15.66
C ASN A 248 5.90 -8.95 -14.29
N ALA A 249 5.21 -9.79 -13.52
CA ALA A 249 4.81 -9.51 -12.14
C ALA A 249 5.97 -9.04 -11.22
N ARG A 250 7.23 -9.34 -11.59
CA ARG A 250 8.43 -8.87 -10.89
C ARG A 250 8.69 -7.37 -11.06
N ASP A 251 8.34 -6.77 -12.20
CA ASP A 251 8.53 -5.34 -12.44
C ASP A 251 7.44 -4.50 -11.72
N ALA A 252 6.26 -5.09 -11.49
CA ALA A 252 5.19 -4.49 -10.69
C ALA A 252 5.55 -4.30 -9.20
N GLN A 253 6.65 -4.93 -8.74
CA GLN A 253 7.13 -4.84 -7.35
C GLN A 253 8.28 -3.84 -7.17
N ARG A 254 8.54 -2.98 -8.17
CA ARG A 254 9.60 -1.97 -8.11
C ARG A 254 9.04 -0.57 -7.91
N LEU A 255 9.69 0.21 -7.05
CA LEU A 255 9.39 1.61 -6.82
C LEU A 255 10.38 2.48 -7.58
N ARG A 256 9.87 3.47 -8.32
CA ARG A 256 10.64 4.57 -8.88
C ARG A 256 10.77 5.64 -7.82
N VAL A 257 12.01 6.01 -7.49
CA VAL A 257 12.32 7.15 -6.64
C VAL A 257 12.88 8.24 -7.53
N PHE A 258 12.28 9.42 -7.47
CA PHE A 258 12.73 10.63 -8.14
C PHE A 258 12.95 11.72 -7.09
N LEU A 259 14.08 12.40 -7.18
CA LEU A 259 14.43 13.51 -6.31
C LEU A 259 14.80 14.72 -7.18
N THR A 260 14.37 15.89 -6.75
CA THR A 260 14.93 17.16 -7.22
C THR A 260 15.35 18.03 -6.05
N GLN A 261 16.61 18.44 -6.01
CA GLN A 261 17.18 19.29 -4.97
C GLN A 261 17.42 20.69 -5.48
N TYR A 262 17.09 21.67 -4.64
CA TYR A 262 17.35 23.08 -4.83
C TYR A 262 18.38 23.51 -3.78
N THR A 263 19.56 23.94 -4.24
CA THR A 263 20.71 24.30 -3.41
C THR A 263 21.55 25.36 -4.12
N TYR A 264 22.75 25.66 -3.64
CA TYR A 264 23.64 26.69 -4.17
C TYR A 264 25.05 26.15 -4.46
N ASP A 265 25.73 26.75 -5.43
CA ASP A 265 27.17 26.52 -5.65
C ASP A 265 28.03 27.28 -4.63
N GLN A 266 29.36 27.15 -4.73
CA GLN A 266 30.30 27.84 -3.83
C GLN A 266 30.22 29.37 -3.94
N GLU A 267 29.73 29.89 -5.07
CA GLU A 267 29.52 31.31 -5.31
C GLU A 267 28.11 31.80 -4.93
N GLY A 268 27.26 30.93 -4.37
CA GLY A 268 25.90 31.25 -3.96
C GLY A 268 24.87 31.31 -5.08
N LYS A 269 25.17 30.78 -6.28
CA LYS A 269 24.21 30.70 -7.38
C LYS A 269 23.36 29.44 -7.25
N LEU A 270 22.09 29.58 -7.62
CA LEU A 270 21.12 28.48 -7.55
C LEU A 270 21.54 27.31 -8.45
N LEU A 271 21.54 26.11 -7.87
CA LEU A 271 21.71 24.84 -8.55
C LEU A 271 20.41 24.06 -8.55
N TRP A 272 20.09 23.48 -9.71
CA TRP A 272 19.00 22.54 -9.86
C TRP A 272 19.56 21.14 -10.14
N LEU A 273 19.44 20.28 -9.13
CA LEU A 273 19.91 18.90 -9.18
C LEU A 273 18.73 17.94 -9.27
N THR A 274 18.87 16.88 -10.06
CA THR A 274 17.85 15.84 -10.20
C THR A 274 18.47 14.45 -10.13
N GLY A 275 17.77 13.51 -9.52
CA GLY A 275 18.19 12.12 -9.46
C GLY A 275 17.00 11.20 -9.62
N SER A 276 17.25 10.00 -10.13
CA SER A 276 16.25 8.94 -10.07
C SER A 276 16.86 7.56 -10.02
N THR A 277 16.17 6.65 -9.35
CA THR A 277 16.58 5.25 -9.24
C THR A 277 15.33 4.38 -9.12
N THR A 278 15.52 3.08 -9.24
CA THR A 278 14.45 2.11 -9.03
C THR A 278 14.86 1.12 -7.96
N ILE A 279 14.09 1.03 -6.87
CA ILE A 279 14.33 0.14 -5.74
C ILE A 279 13.30 -1.00 -5.72
N ALA A 280 13.60 -2.08 -4.99
CA ALA A 280 12.59 -3.07 -4.64
C ALA A 280 11.62 -2.49 -3.59
N GLN A 281 10.36 -2.92 -3.60
CA GLN A 281 9.45 -2.67 -2.47
C GLN A 281 10.07 -3.17 -1.16
N GLY A 282 9.84 -2.43 -0.06
CA GLY A 282 10.42 -2.74 1.25
C GLY A 282 11.87 -2.26 1.45
N ALA A 283 12.55 -1.74 0.42
CA ALA A 283 13.88 -1.18 0.59
C ALA A 283 13.85 0.07 1.50
N LYS A 284 14.74 0.11 2.49
CA LYS A 284 14.85 1.21 3.48
C LYS A 284 15.72 2.38 3.04
N SER A 285 16.41 2.21 1.91
CA SER A 285 17.29 3.22 1.34
C SER A 285 17.25 3.21 -0.18
N ALA A 286 17.45 4.38 -0.79
CA ALA A 286 17.55 4.53 -2.23
C ALA A 286 18.83 5.31 -2.58
N THR A 287 19.70 4.67 -3.35
CA THR A 287 20.90 5.31 -3.90
C THR A 287 20.68 5.65 -5.37
N MET A 288 21.00 6.88 -5.75
CA MET A 288 20.82 7.41 -7.10
C MET A 288 21.98 8.31 -7.50
N SER A 289 22.29 8.31 -8.81
CA SER A 289 23.14 9.33 -9.40
C SER A 289 22.40 10.66 -9.47
N ILE A 290 23.12 11.74 -9.18
CA ILE A 290 22.62 13.10 -9.25
C ILE A 290 23.15 13.78 -10.49
N GLU A 291 22.24 14.38 -11.23
CA GLU A 291 22.49 15.12 -12.45
C GLU A 291 22.29 16.61 -12.21
N TYR A 292 23.23 17.43 -12.68
CA TYR A 292 23.06 18.86 -12.80
C TYR A 292 22.35 19.19 -14.10
N VAL A 293 21.24 19.92 -13.99
CA VAL A 293 20.39 20.27 -15.13
C VAL A 293 20.62 21.73 -15.54
N GLN A 294 20.98 21.94 -16.81
CA GLN A 294 21.29 23.27 -17.36
C GLN A 294 20.55 23.56 -18.65
N GLY A 295 20.25 24.84 -18.90
CA GLY A 295 19.73 25.33 -20.17
C GLY A 295 18.31 24.87 -20.53
N GLY A 296 17.61 24.21 -19.61
CA GLY A 296 16.17 23.98 -19.72
C GLY A 296 15.39 25.22 -19.27
N ALA A 297 14.25 25.47 -19.89
CA ALA A 297 13.33 26.53 -19.48
C ALA A 297 11.96 25.93 -19.17
N PHE A 298 11.34 26.41 -18.09
CA PHE A 298 10.01 25.97 -17.69
C PHE A 298 9.00 26.45 -18.73
N MET A 299 8.22 25.53 -19.31
CA MET A 299 7.26 25.78 -20.40
C MET A 299 7.86 26.12 -21.78
N GLU A 300 9.16 26.00 -21.97
CA GLU A 300 9.78 26.15 -23.29
C GLU A 300 10.25 24.79 -23.82
N SER A 301 10.30 24.63 -25.14
CA SER A 301 10.73 23.38 -25.78
C SER A 301 12.25 23.21 -25.83
N LEU A 302 13.01 23.95 -25.02
CA LEU A 302 14.47 23.87 -25.01
C LEU A 302 14.92 22.61 -24.28
N PRO A 303 15.69 21.72 -24.94
CA PRO A 303 16.16 20.50 -24.32
C PRO A 303 17.18 20.84 -23.22
N ALA A 304 16.89 20.40 -22.00
CA ALA A 304 17.81 20.53 -20.89
C ALA A 304 19.05 19.63 -21.08
N ARG A 305 20.24 20.18 -20.84
CA ARG A 305 21.49 19.42 -20.72
C ARG A 305 21.57 18.82 -19.33
N ARG A 306 22.04 17.58 -19.25
CA ARG A 306 22.20 16.84 -17.99
C ARG A 306 23.61 16.28 -17.92
N GLN A 307 24.23 16.42 -16.75
CA GLN A 307 25.54 15.86 -16.46
C GLN A 307 25.48 15.20 -15.09
N VAL A 308 25.94 13.96 -14.95
CA VAL A 308 26.11 13.33 -13.64
C VAL A 308 27.23 14.05 -12.89
N VAL A 309 26.92 14.54 -11.69
CA VAL A 309 27.82 15.36 -10.88
C VAL A 309 28.03 14.82 -9.47
N GLY A 310 27.34 13.74 -9.12
CA GLY A 310 27.46 13.14 -7.80
C GLY A 310 26.51 11.98 -7.58
N THR A 311 26.39 11.60 -6.31
CA THR A 311 25.50 10.55 -5.85
C THR A 311 24.82 10.93 -4.55
N VAL A 312 23.60 10.43 -4.37
CA VAL A 312 22.83 10.59 -3.15
C VAL A 312 22.31 9.25 -2.71
N ARG A 313 22.28 9.04 -1.41
CA ARG A 313 21.57 7.96 -0.74
C ARG A 313 20.60 8.54 0.28
N ILE A 314 19.33 8.23 0.10
CA ILE A 314 18.26 8.59 1.04
C ILE A 314 17.98 7.38 1.92
N VAL A 315 17.89 7.58 3.23
CA VAL A 315 17.46 6.58 4.20
C VAL A 315 16.22 7.08 4.92
N ALA A 316 15.19 6.24 5.01
CA ALA A 316 13.97 6.55 5.72
C ALA A 316 14.11 6.18 7.21
N ASN A 317 14.14 7.18 8.08
CA ASN A 317 14.18 6.96 9.53
C ASN A 317 12.74 6.80 10.04
N ASP A 318 11.90 7.79 9.71
CA ASP A 318 10.46 7.75 9.92
C ASP A 318 9.73 8.58 8.84
N CYS A 319 8.44 8.84 9.05
CA CYS A 319 7.56 9.54 8.13
C CYS A 319 7.86 11.05 7.95
N ASN A 320 8.58 11.67 8.88
CA ASN A 320 8.93 13.09 8.92
C ASN A 320 10.44 13.34 9.05
N ASP A 321 11.25 12.27 9.08
CA ASP A 321 12.70 12.30 9.20
C ASP A 321 13.36 11.38 8.17
N LEU A 322 14.19 11.97 7.32
CA LEU A 322 15.07 11.24 6.39
C LEU A 322 16.53 11.62 6.64
N THR A 323 17.42 10.67 6.38
CA THR A 323 18.86 10.94 6.26
C THR A 323 19.24 11.06 4.79
N LEU A 324 19.93 12.14 4.42
CA LEU A 324 20.56 12.34 3.12
C LEU A 324 22.07 12.14 3.24
N GLU A 325 22.59 11.08 2.66
CA GLU A 325 24.02 10.95 2.40
C GLU A 325 24.30 11.45 0.99
N TYR A 326 25.21 12.42 0.82
CA TYR A 326 25.50 13.01 -0.48
C TYR A 326 27.01 13.02 -0.77
N ASP A 327 27.36 12.90 -2.05
CA ASP A 327 28.69 13.16 -2.59
C ASP A 327 28.55 13.99 -3.86
N TYR A 328 28.95 15.26 -3.76
CA TYR A 328 28.94 16.28 -4.81
C TYR A 328 30.36 16.79 -5.10
N ALA A 329 31.37 15.93 -4.95
CA ALA A 329 32.75 16.27 -5.31
C ALA A 329 32.88 16.75 -6.77
N GLY A 330 32.02 16.27 -7.68
CA GLY A 330 31.98 16.72 -9.08
C GLY A 330 31.56 18.19 -9.28
N LEU A 331 30.96 18.81 -8.25
CA LEU A 331 30.63 20.25 -8.20
C LEU A 331 31.57 21.03 -7.28
N GLY A 332 32.54 20.38 -6.63
CA GLY A 332 33.35 20.98 -5.57
C GLY A 332 32.60 21.18 -4.24
N LEU A 333 31.39 20.65 -4.07
CA LEU A 333 30.59 20.82 -2.84
C LEU A 333 30.89 19.78 -1.75
N GLY A 334 31.80 18.84 -2.03
CA GLY A 334 32.23 17.81 -1.08
C GLY A 334 31.17 16.72 -0.87
N ALA A 335 31.32 15.98 0.23
CA ALA A 335 30.43 14.90 0.62
C ALA A 335 30.05 15.06 2.10
N GLY A 336 28.87 14.56 2.47
CA GLY A 336 28.36 14.73 3.82
C GLY A 336 27.09 13.93 4.11
N THR A 337 26.55 14.16 5.31
CA THR A 337 25.30 13.57 5.75
C THR A 337 24.45 14.65 6.38
N GLU A 338 23.23 14.82 5.88
CA GLU A 338 22.25 15.78 6.38
C GLU A 338 21.02 15.07 6.89
N ARG A 339 20.40 15.65 7.91
CA ARG A 339 19.06 15.29 8.35
C ARG A 339 18.05 16.15 7.60
N LEU A 340 16.96 15.53 7.18
CA LEU A 340 15.93 16.16 6.39
C LEU A 340 14.62 16.12 7.15
N GLN A 341 13.97 17.26 7.23
CA GLN A 341 12.68 17.42 7.88
C GLN A 341 11.63 17.79 6.86
N ARG A 342 10.41 17.30 7.07
CA ARG A 342 9.29 17.65 6.21
C ARG A 342 8.79 19.07 6.54
N VAL A 343 8.72 19.96 5.55
CA VAL A 343 8.35 21.38 5.73
C VAL A 343 6.95 21.54 6.31
N PHE A 344 6.06 20.65 5.91
CA PHE A 344 4.70 20.55 6.40
C PHE A 344 4.26 19.10 6.24
N SER A 345 3.35 18.63 7.10
CA SER A 345 2.61 17.40 6.86
C SER A 345 1.55 17.65 5.78
N LEU A 346 1.93 18.09 4.56
CA LEU A 346 0.95 18.10 3.47
C LEU A 346 0.66 16.65 3.13
N GLU A 347 -0.62 16.37 3.14
CA GLU A 347 -1.24 15.21 2.54
C GLU A 347 -1.07 15.28 1.02
N THR A 348 0.11 14.96 0.50
CA THR A 348 0.26 14.70 -0.93
C THR A 348 -0.37 13.35 -1.24
N ALA A 349 -1.54 13.38 -1.88
CA ALA A 349 -2.23 12.24 -2.47
C ALA A 349 -2.51 11.08 -1.49
N GLY A 350 -3.32 11.32 -0.45
CA GLY A 350 -3.93 10.24 0.34
C GLY A 350 -2.96 9.38 1.16
N HIS A 351 -1.74 9.87 1.38
CA HIS A 351 -0.73 9.20 2.18
C HIS A 351 -0.49 9.97 3.48
N GLU A 352 -1.25 9.65 4.52
CA GLU A 352 -1.02 10.19 5.84
C GLU A 352 0.29 9.63 6.40
N CYS A 353 1.26 10.53 6.62
CA CYS A 353 2.39 10.31 7.52
C CYS A 353 1.99 10.50 8.99
N ARG A 354 0.76 10.99 9.24
CA ARG A 354 0.16 10.99 10.57
C ARG A 354 -0.39 9.59 10.83
N ASP A 355 -0.05 9.07 12.00
CA ASP A 355 -0.78 7.96 12.60
C ASP A 355 -2.28 8.32 12.63
N TYR A 356 -3.17 7.38 12.32
CA TYR A 356 -4.61 7.58 12.48
C TYR A 356 -4.99 7.99 13.91
N GLU A 357 -4.18 7.60 14.91
CA GLU A 357 -4.36 8.05 16.30
C GLU A 357 -4.07 9.55 16.51
N ALA A 358 -3.39 10.20 15.57
CA ALA A 358 -3.12 11.64 15.60
C ALA A 358 -4.15 12.48 14.83
N ARG A 359 -5.13 11.85 14.15
CA ARG A 359 -6.38 12.54 13.87
C ARG A 359 -7.05 12.72 15.22
N VAL A 360 -6.93 13.95 15.74
CA VAL A 360 -7.78 14.54 16.78
C VAL A 360 -9.09 13.76 16.82
N GLU A 361 -9.39 13.13 17.96
CA GLU A 361 -10.73 12.69 18.31
C GLU A 361 -11.66 13.85 17.93
N VAL A 362 -12.24 13.78 16.73
CA VAL A 362 -13.18 14.80 16.30
C VAL A 362 -14.38 14.50 17.16
N ASN A 363 -14.48 15.24 18.26
CA ASN A 363 -15.54 15.25 19.24
C ASN A 363 -16.82 14.64 18.65
N ARG A 364 -17.08 13.37 18.97
CA ARG A 364 -18.42 12.79 18.82
C ARG A 364 -19.19 13.06 20.09
#